data_AF-A0AAE4CW72-F1
#
_entry.id   AF-A0AAE4CW72-F1
#
_cell.length_a   1.000
_cell.length_b   1.000
_cell.length_c   1.000
_cell.angle_alpha   90.00
_cell.angle_beta   90.00
_cell.angle_gamma   90.00
#
_symmetry.space_group_name_H-M   'P 1'
#
loop_
_entity.id
_entity.type
_entity.pdbx_description
1 polymer ?
#
loop_
_entity_poly.entity_id
_entity_poly.type
_entity_poly.pdbx_seq_one_letter_code
_entity_poly.pdbx_strand_id
1 'polypeptide(L)'
;MEPTYVSFAQTPPLTGNAELTVEGGHPAGGHLALGAGGSVTMTFQVPAENAHLEATLRIVALVSELGGEIGYAPLDVTVGGQPVVRDWRIPGGGDLPQRMDFAFPAGMLSPGANTLRLTSGAGARSMLWLYRVTVDSVWERDRSAHALDRHAAEKPLLRYATRTLAGRGWQPGPPVLAYVGTGRHSPLAQLAWADSSGAEYAVTLTGELHEFYGWCRPPGSTAPREFRGDLAGRWDADDAGSGATVRTFEVEAGWGGGWHRAGHLDLAVGVAGVRLTRVSWRDQHGNNGTVAFDGRGDGFVGTHQTVGEGAVGYRGRAPVTVKG
;
A
#
# COMPACT_ATOMS: atom_id res chain seq x y z
N MET A 1 -20.02 -6.36 -12.83
CA MET A 1 -20.29 -5.28 -11.86
C MET A 1 -19.03 -4.43 -11.74
N GLU A 2 -19.14 -3.12 -11.50
CA GLU A 2 -17.96 -2.32 -11.17
C GLU A 2 -17.38 -2.79 -9.81
N PRO A 3 -16.05 -2.80 -9.60
CA PRO A 3 -15.46 -3.15 -8.31
C PRO A 3 -16.09 -2.39 -7.13
N THR A 4 -16.55 -3.12 -6.11
CA THR A 4 -17.24 -2.53 -4.96
C THR A 4 -16.30 -2.59 -3.77
N TYR A 5 -15.68 -1.44 -3.46
CA TYR A 5 -14.73 -1.35 -2.37
C TYR A 5 -14.73 0.01 -1.70
N VAL A 6 -14.17 0.01 -0.49
CA VAL A 6 -13.75 1.18 0.28
C VAL A 6 -12.38 0.88 0.88
N SER A 7 -11.43 1.80 0.69
CA SER A 7 -10.13 1.81 1.38
C SER A 7 -10.00 3.09 2.19
N PHE A 8 -9.78 2.95 3.49
CA PHE A 8 -9.59 4.06 4.44
C PHE A 8 -8.12 4.51 4.55
N ALA A 9 -7.28 4.05 3.63
CA ALA A 9 -5.86 4.36 3.63
C ALA A 9 -5.54 5.86 3.41
N GLN A 10 -6.48 6.61 2.80
CA GLN A 10 -6.41 8.06 2.55
C GLN A 10 -7.65 8.79 3.08
N THR A 11 -7.53 10.11 3.15
CA THR A 11 -8.64 11.03 3.38
C THR A 11 -8.76 12.00 2.19
N PRO A 12 -9.90 12.05 1.47
CA PRO A 12 -11.09 11.19 1.66
C PRO A 12 -10.80 9.71 1.32
N PRO A 13 -11.59 8.76 1.88
CA PRO A 13 -11.46 7.34 1.57
C PRO A 13 -11.57 7.08 0.07
N LEU A 14 -10.80 6.12 -0.43
CA LEU A 14 -10.88 5.70 -1.82
C LEU A 14 -12.06 4.74 -1.97
N THR A 15 -12.96 5.04 -2.89
CA THR A 15 -14.15 4.21 -3.16
C THR A 15 -14.19 3.77 -4.62
N GLY A 16 -14.79 2.60 -4.87
CA GLY A 16 -15.17 2.16 -6.21
C GLY A 16 -16.64 2.50 -6.46
N ASN A 17 -17.42 1.47 -6.80
CA ASN A 17 -18.89 1.51 -6.85
C ASN A 17 -19.51 1.63 -5.44
N ALA A 18 -19.12 2.63 -4.66
CA ALA A 18 -19.53 2.81 -3.28
C ALA A 18 -19.56 4.28 -2.88
N GLU A 19 -20.64 4.67 -2.20
CA GLU A 19 -20.77 5.94 -1.49
C GLU A 19 -20.78 5.67 0.02
N LEU A 20 -20.20 6.60 0.80
CA LEU A 20 -19.98 6.42 2.23
C LEU A 20 -20.69 7.47 3.07
N THR A 21 -21.26 7.02 4.17
CA THR A 21 -21.67 7.87 5.29
C THR A 21 -21.08 7.32 6.58
N VAL A 22 -20.48 8.17 7.39
CA VAL A 22 -19.83 7.81 8.66
C VAL A 22 -20.54 8.53 9.80
N GLU A 23 -20.86 7.79 10.86
CA GLU A 23 -21.49 8.30 12.08
C GLU A 23 -20.66 7.87 13.28
N GLY A 24 -20.33 8.79 14.19
CA GLY A 24 -19.57 8.45 15.40
C GLY A 24 -18.18 7.86 15.13
N GLY A 25 -17.56 8.26 14.02
CA GLY A 25 -16.24 7.80 13.57
C GLY A 25 -15.39 8.93 13.01
N HIS A 26 -14.08 8.71 12.94
CA HIS A 26 -13.13 9.67 12.37
C HIS A 26 -11.96 8.97 11.67
N PRO A 27 -11.39 9.56 10.60
CA PRO A 27 -10.16 9.08 9.99
C PRO A 27 -8.99 9.16 10.99
N ALA A 28 -8.12 8.16 11.01
CA ALA A 28 -7.05 8.05 12.01
C ALA A 28 -5.77 7.39 11.47
N GLY A 29 -5.18 7.88 10.37
CA GLY A 29 -3.89 7.35 9.88
C GLY A 29 -4.06 5.97 9.23
N GLY A 30 -4.43 5.97 7.95
CA GLY A 30 -4.60 4.76 7.15
C GLY A 30 -5.84 3.90 7.47
N HIS A 31 -6.70 4.34 8.40
CA HIS A 31 -7.94 3.65 8.77
C HIS A 31 -9.03 4.61 9.26
N LEU A 32 -10.26 4.10 9.38
CA LEU A 32 -11.38 4.76 10.05
C LEU A 32 -11.53 4.20 11.46
N ALA A 33 -11.48 5.05 12.47
CA ALA A 33 -11.69 4.68 13.86
C ALA A 33 -13.16 4.91 14.26
N LEU A 34 -13.84 3.85 14.69
CA LEU A 34 -15.22 3.85 15.18
C LEU A 34 -15.24 3.61 16.69
N GLY A 35 -15.84 4.54 17.43
CA GLY A 35 -16.12 4.36 18.87
C GLY A 35 -17.34 3.47 19.11
N ALA A 36 -17.77 3.36 20.37
CA ALA A 36 -18.98 2.64 20.72
C ALA A 36 -20.21 3.18 19.99
N GLY A 37 -20.95 2.31 19.29
CA GLY A 37 -22.11 2.68 18.48
C GLY A 37 -21.78 3.40 17.18
N GLY A 38 -20.50 3.70 16.91
CA GLY A 38 -20.05 4.29 15.66
C GLY A 38 -20.30 3.35 14.49
N SER A 39 -20.61 3.90 13.32
CA SER A 39 -20.94 3.12 12.14
C SER A 39 -20.41 3.73 10.84
N VAL A 40 -20.26 2.87 9.84
CA VAL A 40 -20.10 3.28 8.45
C VAL A 40 -21.15 2.57 7.62
N THR A 41 -21.79 3.35 6.75
CA THR A 41 -22.78 2.89 5.79
C THR A 41 -22.20 3.05 4.40
N MET A 42 -22.19 1.96 3.64
CA MET A 42 -21.75 1.90 2.25
C MET A 42 -22.96 1.63 1.37
N THR A 43 -23.25 2.53 0.45
CA THR A 43 -24.27 2.35 -0.59
C THR A 43 -23.61 1.99 -1.91
N PHE A 44 -24.01 0.90 -2.55
CA PHE A 44 -23.40 0.40 -3.79
C PHE A 44 -24.44 -0.14 -4.76
N GLN A 45 -24.13 -0.10 -6.07
CA GLN A 45 -25.05 -0.58 -7.11
C GLN A 45 -24.80 -2.04 -7.46
N VAL A 46 -25.87 -2.81 -7.59
CA VAL A 46 -25.83 -4.21 -8.02
C VAL A 46 -26.60 -4.39 -9.33
N PRO A 47 -25.94 -4.80 -10.44
CA PRO A 47 -26.63 -5.12 -11.68
C PRO A 47 -27.65 -6.25 -11.50
N ALA A 48 -28.75 -6.22 -12.25
CA ALA A 48 -29.84 -7.19 -12.10
C ALA A 48 -29.38 -8.64 -12.33
N GLU A 49 -28.45 -8.83 -13.27
CA GLU A 49 -27.82 -10.11 -13.58
C GLU A 49 -26.95 -10.65 -12.43
N ASN A 50 -26.55 -9.82 -11.47
CA ASN A 50 -25.73 -10.22 -10.33
C ASN A 50 -26.50 -10.31 -9.01
N ALA A 51 -27.71 -9.74 -8.92
CA ALA A 51 -28.47 -9.65 -7.66
C ALA A 51 -28.89 -11.03 -7.09
N HIS A 52 -29.04 -12.03 -7.96
CA HIS A 52 -29.42 -13.39 -7.56
C HIS A 52 -28.22 -14.24 -7.11
N LEU A 53 -26.99 -13.75 -7.26
CA LEU A 53 -25.78 -14.47 -6.92
C LEU A 53 -25.44 -14.33 -5.43
N GLU A 54 -24.71 -15.32 -4.92
CA GLU A 54 -23.97 -15.14 -3.67
C GLU A 54 -22.84 -14.12 -3.88
N ALA A 55 -22.57 -13.33 -2.84
CA ALA A 55 -21.43 -12.42 -2.81
C ALA A 55 -20.58 -12.66 -1.55
N THR A 56 -19.30 -12.35 -1.65
CA THR A 56 -18.36 -12.36 -0.53
C THR A 56 -18.11 -10.92 -0.09
N LEU A 57 -18.44 -10.64 1.16
CA LEU A 57 -17.97 -9.46 1.88
C LEU A 57 -16.63 -9.78 2.51
N ARG A 58 -15.65 -8.92 2.28
CA ARG A 58 -14.38 -8.98 3.00
C ARG A 58 -14.11 -7.68 3.71
N ILE A 59 -13.72 -7.81 4.98
CA ILE A 59 -13.39 -6.70 5.86
C ILE A 59 -11.97 -6.90 6.37
N VAL A 60 -11.17 -5.85 6.32
CA VAL A 60 -9.89 -5.75 7.03
C VAL A 60 -10.07 -4.76 8.17
N ALA A 61 -9.98 -5.26 9.39
CA ALA A 61 -10.24 -4.47 10.59
C ALA A 61 -9.41 -4.92 11.79
N LEU A 62 -9.21 -4.02 12.74
CA LEU A 62 -8.55 -4.26 14.02
C LEU A 62 -9.43 -3.73 15.14
N VAL A 63 -9.40 -4.38 16.30
CA VAL A 63 -9.93 -3.81 17.54
C VAL A 63 -8.74 -3.27 18.31
N SER A 64 -8.66 -1.96 18.55
CA SER A 64 -7.49 -1.37 19.21
C SER A 64 -7.31 -1.92 20.61
N GLU A 65 -6.07 -2.10 21.03
CA GLU A 65 -5.74 -2.31 22.45
C GLU A 65 -6.17 -1.10 23.27
N LEU A 66 -6.41 -1.32 24.56
CA LEU A 66 -6.62 -0.27 25.54
C LEU A 66 -5.50 -0.34 26.58
N GLY A 67 -4.37 0.29 26.29
CA GLY A 67 -3.17 0.11 27.10
C GLY A 67 -2.59 -1.28 26.90
N GLY A 68 -2.43 -2.06 27.97
CA GLY A 68 -1.94 -3.44 27.93
C GLY A 68 -3.04 -4.50 27.95
N GLU A 69 -4.31 -4.10 27.81
CA GLU A 69 -5.44 -5.01 27.80
C GLU A 69 -5.96 -5.28 26.38
N ILE A 70 -6.46 -6.51 26.20
CA ILE A 70 -7.15 -6.93 24.98
C ILE A 70 -8.32 -5.98 24.69
N GLY A 71 -8.33 -5.46 23.47
CA GLY A 71 -9.38 -4.58 23.00
C GLY A 71 -10.76 -5.25 22.97
N TYR A 72 -11.82 -4.43 23.02
CA TYR A 72 -13.20 -4.88 22.90
C TYR A 72 -14.04 -3.89 22.11
N ALA A 73 -14.28 -4.20 20.84
CA ALA A 73 -15.21 -3.48 19.96
C ALA A 73 -15.85 -4.49 18.98
N PRO A 74 -16.92 -5.19 19.40
CA PRO A 74 -17.55 -6.18 18.54
C PRO A 74 -18.18 -5.53 17.30
N LEU A 75 -18.17 -6.26 16.19
CA LEU A 75 -18.65 -5.80 14.90
C LEU A 75 -20.02 -6.39 14.58
N ASP A 76 -20.97 -5.51 14.26
CA ASP A 76 -22.23 -5.87 13.61
C ASP A 76 -22.16 -5.53 12.12
N VAL A 77 -22.68 -6.43 11.27
CA VAL A 77 -22.75 -6.23 9.82
C VAL A 77 -24.18 -6.48 9.35
N THR A 78 -24.74 -5.53 8.61
CA THR A 78 -26.06 -5.68 7.98
C THR A 78 -26.04 -5.30 6.50
N VAL A 79 -26.89 -5.95 5.71
CA VAL A 79 -27.14 -5.62 4.30
C VAL A 79 -28.64 -5.45 4.09
N GLY A 80 -29.06 -4.29 3.59
CA GLY A 80 -30.49 -3.96 3.47
C GLY A 80 -31.24 -4.07 4.80
N GLY A 81 -30.56 -3.81 5.92
CA GLY A 81 -31.08 -3.98 7.27
C GLY A 81 -31.12 -5.42 7.79
N GLN A 82 -30.87 -6.43 6.95
CA GLN A 82 -30.77 -7.83 7.36
C GLN A 82 -29.40 -8.12 7.98
N PRO A 83 -29.31 -8.83 9.12
CA PRO A 83 -28.04 -9.15 9.74
C PRO A 83 -27.27 -10.20 8.93
N VAL A 84 -25.98 -9.93 8.70
CA VAL A 84 -25.01 -10.89 8.17
C VAL A 84 -24.27 -11.54 9.34
N VAL A 85 -23.78 -10.72 10.27
CA VAL A 85 -23.22 -11.17 11.54
C VAL A 85 -23.56 -10.16 12.63
N ARG A 86 -23.65 -10.64 13.87
CA ARG A 86 -23.86 -9.81 15.06
C ARG A 86 -22.83 -10.16 16.12
N ASP A 87 -22.45 -9.14 16.91
CA ASP A 87 -21.51 -9.24 18.02
C ASP A 87 -20.21 -9.98 17.65
N TRP A 88 -19.73 -9.76 16.42
CA TRP A 88 -18.56 -10.48 15.92
C TRP A 88 -17.31 -10.02 16.64
N ARG A 89 -16.62 -10.96 17.28
CA ARG A 89 -15.33 -10.69 17.92
C ARG A 89 -14.20 -10.85 16.92
N ILE A 90 -13.60 -9.72 16.56
CA ILE A 90 -12.39 -9.71 15.74
C ILE A 90 -11.25 -10.31 16.57
N PRO A 91 -10.57 -11.37 16.08
CA PRO A 91 -9.49 -12.03 16.81
C PRO A 91 -8.22 -11.18 16.87
N GLY A 92 -7.23 -11.61 17.66
CA GLY A 92 -5.89 -11.02 17.67
C GLY A 92 -5.65 -9.94 18.73
N GLY A 93 -6.62 -9.65 19.61
CA GLY A 93 -6.41 -8.87 20.84
C GLY A 93 -6.11 -7.38 20.68
N GLY A 94 -5.76 -6.94 19.47
CA GLY A 94 -5.29 -5.61 19.14
C GLY A 94 -3.89 -5.56 18.50
N ASP A 95 -3.26 -6.71 18.29
CA ASP A 95 -1.92 -6.82 17.72
C ASP A 95 -1.87 -6.44 16.22
N LEU A 96 -2.72 -7.06 15.40
CA LEU A 96 -2.66 -6.95 13.94
C LEU A 96 -4.07 -6.93 13.30
N PRO A 97 -4.28 -6.14 12.23
CA PRO A 97 -5.51 -6.18 11.47
C PRO A 97 -5.84 -7.57 10.96
N GLN A 98 -7.10 -7.96 11.10
CA GLN A 98 -7.62 -9.25 10.68
C GLN A 98 -8.40 -9.10 9.39
N ARG A 99 -8.20 -10.06 8.49
CA ARG A 99 -9.05 -10.23 7.31
C ARG A 99 -10.17 -11.22 7.66
N MET A 100 -11.41 -10.80 7.43
CA MET A 100 -12.59 -11.60 7.67
C MET A 100 -13.44 -11.64 6.41
N ASP A 101 -13.84 -12.83 6.00
CA ASP A 101 -14.67 -13.06 4.82
C ASP A 101 -16.05 -13.58 5.30
N PHE A 102 -17.13 -12.93 4.87
CA PHE A 102 -18.53 -13.27 5.16
C PHE A 102 -19.28 -13.51 3.86
N ALA A 103 -20.19 -14.48 3.84
CA ALA A 103 -21.07 -14.71 2.70
C ALA A 103 -22.33 -13.84 2.82
N PHE A 104 -22.72 -13.22 1.71
CA PHE A 104 -24.05 -12.70 1.47
C PHE A 104 -24.83 -13.76 0.69
N PRO A 105 -25.77 -14.47 1.33
CA PRO A 105 -26.55 -15.49 0.65
C PRO A 105 -27.30 -14.92 -0.56
N ALA A 106 -27.54 -15.76 -1.56
CA ALA A 106 -28.37 -15.42 -2.71
C ALA A 106 -29.73 -14.86 -2.25
N GLY A 107 -30.14 -13.74 -2.85
CA GLY A 107 -31.38 -13.04 -2.51
C GLY A 107 -31.26 -12.01 -1.38
N MET A 108 -30.11 -11.88 -0.73
CA MET A 108 -29.86 -10.79 0.23
C MET A 108 -29.56 -9.46 -0.48
N LEU A 109 -29.05 -9.53 -1.72
CA LEU A 109 -28.86 -8.37 -2.58
C LEU A 109 -30.05 -8.18 -3.52
N SER A 110 -30.39 -6.93 -3.79
CA SER A 110 -31.43 -6.54 -4.74
C SER A 110 -30.81 -5.87 -5.97
N PRO A 111 -31.44 -5.94 -7.16
CA PRO A 111 -31.04 -5.10 -8.28
C PRO A 111 -31.07 -3.61 -7.89
N GLY A 112 -30.03 -2.85 -8.28
CA GLY A 112 -29.89 -1.43 -7.97
C GLY A 112 -29.15 -1.18 -6.64
N ALA A 113 -29.59 -0.14 -5.92
CA ALA A 113 -28.90 0.32 -4.72
C ALA A 113 -29.06 -0.67 -3.55
N ASN A 114 -27.94 -1.05 -2.95
CA ASN A 114 -27.87 -1.85 -1.74
C ASN A 114 -27.09 -1.09 -0.67
N THR A 115 -27.46 -1.31 0.59
CA THR A 115 -26.82 -0.66 1.74
C THR A 115 -26.15 -1.72 2.62
N LEU A 116 -24.84 -1.63 2.77
CA LEU A 116 -24.05 -2.37 3.75
C LEU A 116 -23.75 -1.44 4.93
N ARG A 117 -24.10 -1.83 6.14
CA ARG A 117 -23.74 -1.09 7.35
C ARG A 117 -22.84 -1.93 8.25
N LEU A 118 -21.72 -1.35 8.64
CA LEU A 118 -20.80 -1.89 9.64
C LEU A 118 -20.92 -1.03 10.90
N THR A 119 -21.13 -1.64 12.05
CA THR A 119 -21.33 -0.92 13.32
C THR A 119 -20.45 -1.50 14.41
N SER A 120 -19.75 -0.63 15.13
CA SER A 120 -19.08 -0.98 16.38
C SER A 120 -20.14 -1.08 17.48
N GLY A 121 -20.17 -2.20 18.21
CA GLY A 121 -21.19 -2.45 19.21
C GLY A 121 -21.28 -1.35 20.26
N ALA A 122 -22.49 -1.06 20.74
CA ALA A 122 -22.73 0.01 21.72
C ALA A 122 -21.99 -0.22 23.06
N GLY A 123 -21.62 -1.47 23.37
CA GLY A 123 -20.81 -1.84 24.53
C GLY A 123 -19.30 -1.86 24.27
N ALA A 124 -18.82 -1.33 23.14
CA ALA A 124 -17.39 -1.26 22.86
C ALA A 124 -16.66 -0.44 23.94
N ARG A 125 -15.51 -0.95 24.38
CA ARG A 125 -14.62 -0.34 25.37
C ARG A 125 -13.32 0.17 24.73
N SER A 126 -13.01 -0.29 23.53
CA SER A 126 -11.93 0.23 22.70
C SER A 126 -12.45 0.59 21.30
N MET A 127 -11.56 0.98 20.39
CA MET A 127 -11.93 1.44 19.05
C MET A 127 -11.97 0.28 18.07
N LEU A 128 -12.95 0.29 17.16
CA LEU A 128 -12.93 -0.53 15.96
C LEU A 128 -12.24 0.25 14.83
N TRP A 129 -11.12 -0.25 14.34
CA TRP A 129 -10.37 0.33 13.22
C TRP A 129 -10.69 -0.42 11.94
N LEU A 130 -11.35 0.25 11.00
CA LEU A 130 -11.68 -0.29 9.68
C LEU A 130 -10.65 0.20 8.66
N TYR A 131 -9.98 -0.73 7.99
CA TYR A 131 -8.98 -0.42 6.96
C TYR A 131 -9.57 -0.53 5.56
N ARG A 132 -10.31 -1.61 5.31
CA ARG A 132 -10.81 -1.91 3.97
C ARG A 132 -12.08 -2.75 4.01
N VAL A 133 -12.97 -2.48 3.06
CA VAL A 133 -14.18 -3.27 2.82
C VAL A 133 -14.26 -3.55 1.32
N THR A 134 -14.50 -4.80 0.92
CA THR A 134 -14.73 -5.19 -0.48
C THR A 134 -15.92 -6.12 -0.59
N VAL A 135 -16.68 -6.01 -1.67
CA VAL A 135 -17.80 -6.92 -2.00
C VAL A 135 -17.61 -7.44 -3.42
N ASP A 136 -17.51 -8.75 -3.56
CA ASP A 136 -17.32 -9.43 -4.85
C ASP A 136 -18.35 -10.54 -5.04
N SER A 137 -18.77 -10.78 -6.28
CA SER A 137 -19.59 -11.96 -6.57
C SER A 137 -18.75 -13.23 -6.45
N VAL A 138 -19.38 -14.38 -6.19
CA VAL A 138 -18.65 -15.67 -6.12
C VAL A 138 -17.91 -16.05 -7.40
N TRP A 139 -18.28 -15.48 -8.54
CA TRP A 139 -17.64 -15.71 -9.83
C TRP A 139 -16.49 -14.74 -10.14
N GLU A 140 -16.43 -13.62 -9.41
CA GLU A 140 -15.45 -12.55 -9.60
C GLU A 140 -14.65 -12.34 -8.31
N ARG A 141 -14.26 -13.44 -7.66
CA ARG A 141 -13.50 -13.40 -6.41
C ARG A 141 -12.26 -12.52 -6.56
N ASP A 142 -12.04 -11.69 -5.55
CA ASP A 142 -10.90 -10.78 -5.43
C ASP A 142 -10.84 -9.66 -6.48
N ARG A 143 -11.85 -9.52 -7.36
CA ARG A 143 -11.89 -8.43 -8.36
C ARG A 143 -11.73 -7.06 -7.71
N SER A 144 -12.39 -6.83 -6.58
CA SER A 144 -12.31 -5.54 -5.89
C SER A 144 -10.97 -5.32 -5.21
N ALA A 145 -10.32 -6.37 -4.69
CA ALA A 145 -8.95 -6.27 -4.19
C ALA A 145 -7.97 -5.95 -5.33
N HIS A 146 -8.09 -6.63 -6.46
CA HIS A 146 -7.26 -6.36 -7.65
C HIS A 146 -7.46 -4.96 -8.21
N ALA A 147 -8.67 -4.40 -8.13
CA ALA A 147 -8.92 -3.02 -8.53
C ALA A 147 -8.18 -2.03 -7.63
N LEU A 148 -8.14 -2.28 -6.31
CA LEU A 148 -7.34 -1.48 -5.38
C LEU A 148 -5.84 -1.60 -5.65
N ASP A 149 -5.34 -2.83 -5.87
CA ASP A 149 -3.93 -3.04 -6.21
C ASP A 149 -3.54 -2.32 -7.51
N ARG A 150 -4.44 -2.33 -8.51
CA ARG A 150 -4.25 -1.59 -9.76
C ARG A 150 -4.22 -0.09 -9.52
N HIS A 151 -5.16 0.44 -8.72
CA HIS A 151 -5.19 1.86 -8.40
C HIS A 151 -3.92 2.30 -7.65
N ALA A 152 -3.41 1.47 -6.73
CA ALA A 152 -2.13 1.72 -6.08
C ALA A 152 -0.95 1.74 -7.08
N ALA A 153 -1.06 1.04 -8.21
CA ALA A 153 -0.06 1.00 -9.25
C ALA A 153 -0.20 2.10 -10.34
N GLU A 154 -1.33 2.80 -10.43
CA GLU A 154 -1.60 3.81 -11.48
C GLU A 154 -0.64 4.99 -11.42
N LYS A 155 -0.34 5.49 -10.22
CA LYS A 155 0.58 6.61 -9.99
C LYS A 155 1.77 6.16 -9.15
N PRO A 156 2.72 5.42 -9.74
CA PRO A 156 3.73 4.67 -9.01
C PRO A 156 4.85 5.55 -8.45
N LEU A 157 4.94 6.82 -8.87
CA LEU A 157 5.91 7.76 -8.33
C LEU A 157 5.37 8.39 -7.06
N LEU A 158 5.91 7.97 -5.92
CA LEU A 158 5.44 8.37 -4.60
C LEU A 158 6.38 9.39 -3.96
N ARG A 159 5.83 10.41 -3.31
CA ARG A 159 6.57 11.33 -2.43
C ARG A 159 6.03 11.23 -1.02
N TYR A 160 6.93 11.01 -0.07
CA TYR A 160 6.62 10.98 1.35
C TYR A 160 7.16 12.21 2.06
N ALA A 161 6.35 12.82 2.92
CA ALA A 161 6.84 13.66 4.00
C ALA A 161 7.43 12.76 5.08
N THR A 162 8.64 13.06 5.54
CA THR A 162 9.37 12.13 6.41
C THR A 162 9.62 12.70 7.79
N ARG A 163 9.83 11.81 8.76
CA ARG A 163 10.21 12.15 10.13
C ARG A 163 11.17 11.10 10.68
N THR A 164 12.12 11.56 11.48
CA THR A 164 13.12 10.72 12.12
C THR A 164 13.04 10.89 13.64
N LEU A 165 13.15 9.80 14.39
CA LEU A 165 13.22 9.86 15.84
C LEU A 165 14.62 10.27 16.28
N ALA A 166 14.75 11.46 16.87
CA ALA A 166 16.01 11.98 17.40
C ALA A 166 15.86 12.27 18.90
N GLY A 167 16.61 11.54 19.72
CA GLY A 167 16.45 11.59 21.18
C GLY A 167 15.08 11.03 21.58
N ARG A 168 14.20 11.89 22.13
CA ARG A 168 12.84 11.52 22.55
C ARG A 168 11.74 12.08 21.65
N GLY A 169 12.08 12.76 20.55
CA GLY A 169 11.10 13.47 19.73
C GLY A 169 11.26 13.19 18.24
N TRP A 170 10.12 13.24 17.53
CA TRP A 170 10.09 13.20 16.08
C TRP A 170 10.55 14.54 15.50
N GLN A 171 11.49 14.48 14.56
CA GLN A 171 11.99 15.63 13.81
C GLN A 171 11.60 15.47 12.35
N PRO A 172 11.05 16.51 11.69
CA PRO A 172 10.81 16.50 10.25
C PRO A 172 12.10 16.23 9.47
N GLY A 173 12.00 15.43 8.41
CA GLY A 173 13.09 15.13 7.48
C GLY A 173 12.80 15.63 6.06
N PRO A 174 13.80 15.57 5.16
CA PRO A 174 13.58 15.90 3.76
C PRO A 174 12.56 14.93 3.13
N PRO A 175 11.74 15.39 2.17
CA PRO A 175 10.86 14.50 1.44
C PRO A 175 11.65 13.41 0.69
N VAL A 176 11.10 12.21 0.64
CA VAL A 176 11.69 11.06 -0.05
C VAL A 176 10.81 10.65 -1.22
N LEU A 177 11.45 10.39 -2.36
CA LEU A 177 10.83 9.76 -3.52
C LEU A 177 10.97 8.23 -3.41
N ALA A 178 9.94 7.51 -3.83
CA ALA A 178 9.95 6.06 -3.93
C ALA A 178 9.31 5.64 -5.26
N TYR A 179 10.18 5.30 -6.23
CA TYR A 179 9.77 4.77 -7.52
C TYR A 179 10.83 3.81 -8.06
N VAL A 180 10.39 2.61 -8.43
CA VAL A 180 11.19 1.60 -9.14
C VAL A 180 10.33 1.03 -10.26
N GLY A 181 10.62 1.43 -11.50
CA GLY A 181 9.99 0.90 -12.71
C GLY A 181 10.87 -0.18 -13.33
N THR A 182 10.33 -1.41 -13.46
CA THR A 182 11.03 -2.54 -14.12
C THR A 182 10.32 -2.98 -15.40
N GLY A 183 9.47 -2.12 -15.97
CA GLY A 183 8.54 -2.47 -17.05
C GLY A 183 7.37 -3.37 -16.62
N ARG A 184 7.32 -3.79 -15.34
CA ARG A 184 6.19 -4.49 -14.72
C ARG A 184 5.50 -3.56 -13.73
N HIS A 185 4.17 -3.50 -13.80
CA HIS A 185 3.36 -2.73 -12.87
C HIS A 185 3.12 -3.55 -11.61
N SER A 186 4.00 -3.43 -10.63
CA SER A 186 3.78 -3.97 -9.29
C SER A 186 4.12 -2.92 -8.23
N PRO A 187 3.23 -2.67 -7.25
CA PRO A 187 3.52 -1.82 -6.12
C PRO A 187 4.77 -2.25 -5.34
N LEU A 188 5.50 -1.29 -4.80
CA LEU A 188 6.61 -1.53 -3.89
C LEU A 188 6.12 -2.07 -2.54
N ALA A 189 6.82 -3.04 -1.98
CA ALA A 189 6.60 -3.53 -0.63
C ALA A 189 7.75 -3.13 0.30
N GLN A 190 8.99 -3.17 -0.18
CA GLN A 190 10.17 -2.79 0.58
C GLN A 190 11.12 -1.98 -0.30
N LEU A 191 11.81 -1.03 0.33
CA LEU A 191 12.80 -0.19 -0.33
C LEU A 191 13.94 0.10 0.64
N ALA A 192 15.18 -0.10 0.20
CA ALA A 192 16.35 0.34 0.93
C ALA A 192 17.32 1.00 -0.03
N TRP A 193 17.99 2.06 0.42
CA TRP A 193 18.93 2.79 -0.39
C TRP A 193 20.06 3.38 0.45
N ALA A 194 21.16 3.66 -0.22
CA ALA A 194 22.24 4.47 0.31
C ALA A 194 22.57 5.56 -0.71
N ASP A 195 23.05 6.70 -0.24
CA ASP A 195 23.34 7.85 -1.08
C ASP A 195 24.75 8.41 -0.88
N SER A 196 25.12 9.37 -1.71
CA SER A 196 26.47 9.96 -1.74
C SER A 196 26.81 10.80 -0.51
N SER A 197 25.85 11.13 0.34
CA SER A 197 26.11 11.76 1.63
C SER A 197 26.60 10.76 2.68
N GLY A 198 26.49 9.46 2.40
CA GLY A 198 26.78 8.39 3.35
C GLY A 198 25.58 8.03 4.23
N ALA A 199 24.40 8.57 3.93
CA ALA A 199 23.16 8.14 4.57
C ALA A 199 22.70 6.77 4.04
N GLU A 200 22.09 5.98 4.92
CA GLU A 200 21.45 4.71 4.57
C GLU A 200 20.02 4.67 5.09
N TYR A 201 19.15 3.98 4.37
CA TYR A 201 17.73 3.89 4.67
C TYR A 201 17.22 2.49 4.32
N ALA A 202 16.29 1.99 5.11
CA ALA A 202 15.50 0.81 4.75
C ALA A 202 14.09 0.94 5.33
N VAL A 203 13.08 0.77 4.48
CA VAL A 203 11.68 0.99 4.80
C VAL A 203 10.81 -0.13 4.23
N THR A 204 9.72 -0.42 4.94
CA THR A 204 8.61 -1.26 4.47
C THR A 204 7.42 -0.35 4.22
N LEU A 205 6.85 -0.44 3.02
CA LEU A 205 5.67 0.31 2.62
C LEU A 205 4.41 -0.45 3.05
N THR A 206 3.38 0.27 3.47
CA THR A 206 2.05 -0.34 3.69
C THR A 206 1.47 -0.83 2.36
N GLY A 207 0.55 -1.80 2.39
CA GLY A 207 -0.02 -2.39 1.17
C GLY A 207 -0.65 -1.35 0.22
N GLU A 208 -1.25 -0.31 0.79
CA GLU A 208 -1.89 0.78 0.03
C GLU A 208 -0.90 1.94 -0.24
N LEU A 209 0.38 1.82 0.14
CA LEU A 209 1.47 2.77 -0.10
C LEU A 209 1.31 4.16 0.54
N HIS A 210 0.40 4.32 1.51
CA HIS A 210 0.17 5.63 2.14
C HIS A 210 1.20 5.99 3.21
N GLU A 211 1.89 4.97 3.73
CA GLU A 211 2.87 5.15 4.79
C GLU A 211 4.02 4.18 4.57
N PHE A 212 5.16 4.50 5.18
CA PHE A 212 6.23 3.54 5.39
C PHE A 212 6.79 3.63 6.80
N TYR A 213 7.34 2.51 7.24
CA TYR A 213 8.03 2.36 8.52
C TYR A 213 9.41 1.74 8.29
N GLY A 214 10.41 2.21 9.01
CA GLY A 214 11.75 1.68 8.87
C GLY A 214 12.78 2.42 9.69
N TRP A 215 14.00 2.46 9.18
CA TRP A 215 15.12 3.12 9.82
C TRP A 215 15.96 3.90 8.81
N CYS A 216 16.65 4.90 9.33
CA CYS A 216 17.71 5.61 8.61
C CYS A 216 18.98 5.66 9.46
N ARG A 217 20.14 5.70 8.81
CA ARG A 217 21.41 6.09 9.41
C ARG A 217 21.81 7.41 8.77
N PRO A 218 21.72 8.54 9.49
CA PRO A 218 22.12 9.84 8.95
C PRO A 218 23.62 9.87 8.60
N PRO A 219 24.05 10.80 7.72
CA PRO A 219 25.46 10.99 7.35
C PRO A 219 26.37 11.09 8.58
N GLY A 220 27.45 10.30 8.58
CA GLY A 220 28.45 10.30 9.66
C GLY A 220 27.97 9.72 11.00
N SER A 221 26.72 9.24 11.09
CA SER A 221 26.21 8.58 12.29
C SER A 221 26.56 7.10 12.30
N THR A 222 26.85 6.53 13.47
CA THR A 222 27.06 5.09 13.66
C THR A 222 25.77 4.36 14.05
N ALA A 223 24.82 5.05 14.67
CA ALA A 223 23.58 4.45 15.17
C ALA A 223 22.40 4.69 14.20
N PRO A 224 21.58 3.67 13.92
CA PRO A 224 20.33 3.86 13.18
C PRO A 224 19.30 4.60 14.04
N ARG A 225 18.34 5.24 13.36
CA ARG A 225 17.20 5.94 13.94
C ARG A 225 15.93 5.45 13.29
N GLU A 226 14.83 5.47 14.05
CA GLU A 226 13.52 5.19 13.49
C GLU A 226 13.15 6.25 12.45
N PHE A 227 12.60 5.79 11.33
CA PHE A 227 12.29 6.61 10.18
C PHE A 227 10.90 6.26 9.66
N ARG A 228 10.05 7.26 9.52
CA ARG A 228 8.67 7.11 9.04
C ARG A 228 8.39 8.09 7.91
N GLY A 229 7.45 7.71 7.06
CA GLY A 229 6.97 8.55 5.99
C GLY A 229 5.47 8.45 5.84
N ASP A 230 4.85 9.61 5.62
CA ASP A 230 3.43 9.78 5.36
C ASP A 230 3.31 10.31 3.91
N LEU A 231 2.45 9.70 3.09
CA LEU A 231 2.35 10.02 1.67
C LEU A 231 1.87 11.45 1.47
N ALA A 232 2.69 12.25 0.78
CA ALA A 232 2.41 13.66 0.47
C ALA A 232 1.91 13.86 -0.97
N GLY A 233 2.15 12.90 -1.86
CA GLY A 233 1.63 12.94 -3.22
C GLY A 233 2.06 11.74 -4.05
N ARG A 234 1.34 11.54 -5.17
CA ARG A 234 1.61 10.49 -6.16
C ARG A 234 1.40 11.02 -7.58
N TRP A 235 2.24 10.59 -8.51
CA TRP A 235 2.21 11.01 -9.91
C TRP A 235 2.51 9.83 -10.85
N ASP A 236 2.20 10.02 -12.12
CA ASP A 236 2.79 9.22 -13.19
C ASP A 236 4.30 9.48 -13.24
N ALA A 237 5.07 8.50 -13.72
CA ALA A 237 6.53 8.59 -13.72
C ALA A 237 7.07 9.67 -14.67
N ASP A 238 6.31 10.00 -15.71
CA ASP A 238 6.62 11.01 -16.72
C ASP A 238 5.95 12.37 -16.46
N ASP A 239 5.25 12.53 -15.33
CA ASP A 239 4.56 13.77 -14.98
C ASP A 239 5.58 14.87 -14.63
N ALA A 240 5.64 15.91 -15.48
CA ALA A 240 6.49 17.08 -15.30
C ALA A 240 6.16 17.87 -14.01
N GLY A 241 4.91 17.80 -13.55
CA GLY A 241 4.43 18.42 -12.31
C GLY A 241 4.93 17.71 -11.05
N SER A 242 5.48 16.50 -11.16
CA SER A 242 6.07 15.79 -10.02
C SER A 242 7.32 16.50 -9.48
N GLY A 243 8.07 17.21 -10.32
CA GLY A 243 9.39 17.77 -9.96
C GLY A 243 10.45 16.71 -9.62
N ALA A 244 10.18 15.43 -9.91
CA ALA A 244 11.12 14.33 -9.75
C ALA A 244 11.95 14.15 -11.03
N THR A 245 13.20 13.72 -10.88
CA THR A 245 14.03 13.30 -12.02
C THR A 245 14.12 11.77 -12.01
N VAL A 246 13.36 11.13 -12.89
CA VAL A 246 13.45 9.69 -13.10
C VAL A 246 14.70 9.37 -13.91
N ARG A 247 15.51 8.44 -13.42
CA ARG A 247 16.70 7.95 -14.09
C ARG A 247 16.42 6.61 -14.75
N THR A 248 16.53 6.57 -16.07
CA THR A 248 16.34 5.37 -16.87
C THR A 248 17.68 4.72 -17.20
N PHE A 249 17.73 3.40 -17.10
CA PHE A 249 18.86 2.58 -17.48
C PHE A 249 18.41 1.51 -18.47
N GLU A 250 19.18 1.29 -19.53
CA GLU A 250 19.06 0.08 -20.34
C GLU A 250 19.70 -1.09 -19.60
N VAL A 251 19.01 -2.22 -19.56
CA VAL A 251 19.35 -3.33 -18.67
C VAL A 251 19.71 -4.58 -19.45
N GLU A 252 20.74 -5.27 -18.96
CA GLU A 252 21.05 -6.65 -19.30
C GLU A 252 20.96 -7.55 -18.06
N ALA A 253 20.45 -8.76 -18.22
CA ALA A 253 20.53 -9.79 -17.18
C ALA A 253 21.35 -10.99 -17.62
N GLY A 254 22.04 -11.58 -16.65
CA GLY A 254 23.04 -12.63 -16.83
C GLY A 254 22.45 -13.99 -16.51
N TRP A 255 22.22 -14.81 -17.54
CA TRP A 255 21.81 -16.21 -17.40
C TRP A 255 22.38 -17.07 -18.55
N GLY A 256 22.53 -18.37 -18.30
CA GLY A 256 23.04 -19.31 -19.31
C GLY A 256 24.47 -19.01 -19.80
N GLY A 257 25.30 -18.35 -18.97
CA GLY A 257 26.68 -18.00 -19.32
C GLY A 257 26.84 -16.72 -20.17
N GLY A 258 25.76 -16.00 -20.47
CA GLY A 258 25.78 -14.77 -21.27
C GLY A 258 24.95 -13.63 -20.65
N TRP A 259 25.08 -12.44 -21.24
CA TRP A 259 24.27 -11.27 -20.92
C TRP A 259 23.23 -11.06 -22.01
N HIS A 260 22.00 -10.78 -21.61
CA HIS A 260 20.87 -10.65 -22.51
C HIS A 260 20.08 -9.39 -22.18
N ARG A 261 19.56 -8.72 -23.20
CA ARG A 261 18.72 -7.52 -23.01
C ARG A 261 17.49 -7.87 -22.16
N ALA A 262 17.27 -7.11 -21.11
CA ALA A 262 16.23 -7.36 -20.10
C ALA A 262 15.28 -6.17 -19.90
N GLY A 263 15.32 -5.17 -20.80
CA GLY A 263 14.42 -4.02 -20.78
C GLY A 263 15.08 -2.77 -20.19
N HIS A 264 14.35 -2.08 -19.31
CA HIS A 264 14.79 -0.86 -18.64
C HIS A 264 14.57 -0.94 -17.13
N LEU A 265 15.34 -0.15 -16.40
CA LEU A 265 15.14 0.15 -14.99
C LEU A 265 14.99 1.66 -14.83
N ASP A 266 13.86 2.09 -14.30
CA ASP A 266 13.57 3.50 -14.00
C ASP A 266 13.59 3.72 -12.49
N LEU A 267 14.28 4.76 -12.04
CA LEU A 267 14.46 5.03 -10.61
C LEU A 267 14.22 6.51 -10.27
N ALA A 268 13.40 6.73 -9.26
CA ALA A 268 13.39 7.97 -8.48
C ALA A 268 13.27 7.60 -7.00
N VAL A 269 14.42 7.40 -6.36
CA VAL A 269 14.51 6.91 -4.98
C VAL A 269 15.34 7.88 -4.13
N GLY A 270 14.91 8.12 -2.90
CA GLY A 270 15.64 8.91 -1.91
C GLY A 270 15.33 10.40 -1.98
N VAL A 271 16.22 11.21 -1.43
CA VAL A 271 16.06 12.67 -1.42
C VAL A 271 16.41 13.24 -2.80
N ALA A 272 15.53 14.07 -3.34
CA ALA A 272 15.73 14.68 -4.66
C ALA A 272 17.07 15.44 -4.74
N GLY A 273 17.81 15.23 -5.82
CA GLY A 273 19.12 15.84 -6.05
C GLY A 273 20.30 15.15 -5.35
N VAL A 274 20.06 14.16 -4.49
CA VAL A 274 21.13 13.37 -3.86
C VAL A 274 21.39 12.10 -4.68
N ARG A 275 22.66 11.81 -4.98
CA ARG A 275 23.03 10.68 -5.84
C ARG A 275 22.94 9.36 -5.06
N LEU A 276 22.28 8.37 -5.63
CA LEU A 276 22.26 7.01 -5.09
C LEU A 276 23.60 6.30 -5.28
N THR A 277 24.01 5.53 -4.27
CA THR A 277 25.17 4.62 -4.34
C THR A 277 24.73 3.16 -4.36
N ARG A 278 23.61 2.84 -3.71
CA ARG A 278 22.97 1.51 -3.73
C ARG A 278 21.46 1.65 -3.61
N VAL A 279 20.72 0.75 -4.26
CA VAL A 279 19.27 0.58 -4.09
C VAL A 279 18.95 -0.91 -4.03
N SER A 280 18.02 -1.29 -3.18
CA SER A 280 17.38 -2.60 -3.18
C SER A 280 15.89 -2.46 -2.97
N TRP A 281 15.10 -3.28 -3.64
CA TRP A 281 13.65 -3.23 -3.59
C TRP A 281 13.06 -4.62 -3.57
N ARG A 282 11.83 -4.70 -3.07
CA ARG A 282 10.93 -5.83 -3.23
C ARG A 282 9.55 -5.31 -3.56
N ASP A 283 8.90 -5.89 -4.56
CA ASP A 283 7.52 -5.57 -4.90
C ASP A 283 6.53 -6.49 -4.17
N GLN A 284 5.23 -6.15 -4.23
CA GLN A 284 4.18 -6.92 -3.56
C GLN A 284 3.94 -8.32 -4.17
N HIS A 285 4.39 -8.58 -5.40
CA HIS A 285 4.39 -9.91 -6.00
C HIS A 285 5.61 -10.75 -5.58
N GLY A 286 6.56 -10.16 -4.85
CA GLY A 286 7.75 -10.84 -4.35
C GLY A 286 8.96 -10.79 -5.28
N ASN A 287 8.88 -10.09 -6.43
CA ASN A 287 10.06 -9.80 -7.22
C ASN A 287 10.96 -8.84 -6.46
N ASN A 288 12.26 -8.99 -6.60
CA ASN A 288 13.23 -8.19 -5.88
C ASN A 288 14.48 -7.91 -6.71
N GLY A 289 15.20 -6.87 -6.33
CA GLY A 289 16.48 -6.55 -6.92
C GLY A 289 17.35 -5.73 -6.00
N THR A 290 18.65 -5.75 -6.26
CA THR A 290 19.65 -4.93 -5.58
C THR A 290 20.69 -4.50 -6.59
N VAL A 291 21.03 -3.21 -6.60
CA VAL A 291 21.98 -2.61 -7.53
C VAL A 291 22.90 -1.65 -6.79
N ALA A 292 24.17 -1.62 -7.19
CA ALA A 292 25.16 -0.66 -6.77
C ALA A 292 25.60 0.16 -7.99
N PHE A 293 25.64 1.48 -7.83
CA PHE A 293 25.97 2.40 -8.92
C PHE A 293 27.48 2.63 -9.00
N ASP A 294 27.98 2.90 -10.20
CA ASP A 294 29.35 3.39 -10.38
C ASP A 294 29.53 4.81 -9.81
N GLY A 295 30.78 5.30 -9.74
CA GLY A 295 31.08 6.62 -9.15
C GLY A 295 30.44 7.81 -9.88
N ARG A 296 30.06 7.66 -11.16
CA ARG A 296 29.32 8.69 -11.91
C ARG A 296 27.82 8.52 -11.76
N GLY A 297 27.38 7.33 -11.38
CA GLY A 297 25.99 6.93 -11.31
C GLY A 297 25.43 6.49 -12.65
N ASP A 298 26.22 6.46 -13.72
CA ASP A 298 25.75 6.26 -15.10
C ASP A 298 25.57 4.78 -15.45
N GLY A 299 26.11 3.89 -14.62
CA GLY A 299 25.85 2.46 -14.70
C GLY A 299 25.69 1.84 -13.32
N PHE A 300 25.24 0.59 -13.32
CA PHE A 300 25.13 -0.22 -12.12
C PHE A 300 25.44 -1.69 -12.39
N VAL A 301 25.73 -2.42 -11.30
CA VAL A 301 25.78 -3.89 -11.25
C VAL A 301 25.02 -4.39 -10.03
N GLY A 302 24.50 -5.61 -10.08
CA GLY A 302 23.64 -6.14 -9.05
C GLY A 302 23.01 -7.48 -9.40
N THR A 303 21.88 -7.76 -8.76
CA THR A 303 21.06 -8.96 -9.01
C THR A 303 19.58 -8.61 -9.08
N HIS A 304 18.83 -9.39 -9.83
CA HIS A 304 17.37 -9.35 -9.89
C HIS A 304 16.81 -10.76 -9.75
N GLN A 305 15.66 -10.89 -9.11
CA GLN A 305 14.96 -12.16 -8.95
C GLN A 305 13.46 -11.96 -9.18
N THR A 306 12.92 -12.75 -10.11
CA THR A 306 11.49 -12.92 -10.28
C THR A 306 10.99 -14.02 -9.34
N VAL A 307 9.79 -13.84 -8.78
CA VAL A 307 9.17 -14.82 -7.90
C VAL A 307 9.09 -16.19 -8.59
N GLY A 308 9.57 -17.24 -7.91
CA GLY A 308 9.63 -18.60 -8.47
C GLY A 308 10.87 -18.90 -9.32
N GLU A 309 11.76 -17.93 -9.54
CA GLU A 309 13.01 -18.11 -10.29
C GLU A 309 14.26 -17.93 -9.40
N GLY A 310 15.41 -18.37 -9.91
CA GLY A 310 16.72 -18.07 -9.30
C GLY A 310 17.13 -16.61 -9.55
N ALA A 311 17.94 -16.05 -8.65
CA ALA A 311 18.52 -14.74 -8.87
C ALA A 311 19.47 -14.74 -10.08
N VAL A 312 19.37 -13.72 -10.92
CA VAL A 312 20.24 -13.51 -12.09
C VAL A 312 21.12 -12.28 -11.89
N GLY A 313 22.28 -12.26 -12.56
CA GLY A 313 23.10 -11.05 -12.62
C GLY A 313 22.33 -9.92 -13.30
N TYR A 314 22.50 -8.69 -12.84
CA TYR A 314 21.76 -7.53 -13.33
C TYR A 314 22.73 -6.37 -13.53
N ARG A 315 22.78 -5.78 -14.72
CA ARG A 315 23.60 -4.60 -14.99
C ARG A 315 22.86 -3.64 -15.90
N GLY A 316 23.20 -2.36 -15.81
CA GLY A 316 22.60 -1.37 -16.68
C GLY A 316 23.47 -0.16 -16.88
N ARG A 317 23.13 0.61 -17.93
CA ARG A 317 23.77 1.86 -18.29
C ARG A 317 22.71 2.87 -18.68
N ALA A 318 22.92 4.13 -18.28
CA ALA A 318 22.10 5.24 -18.74
C ALA A 318 22.21 5.34 -20.27
N PRO A 319 21.11 5.62 -20.98
CA PRO A 319 21.14 5.80 -22.42
C PRO A 319 22.08 6.95 -22.78
N VAL A 320 22.86 6.76 -23.84
CA VAL A 320 23.78 7.80 -24.34
C VAL A 320 22.93 8.94 -24.88
N THR A 321 22.96 10.10 -24.22
CA THR A 321 22.37 11.32 -24.79
C THR A 321 23.22 11.75 -25.97
N VAL A 322 22.84 11.36 -27.19
CA VAL A 322 23.42 11.94 -28.40
C VAL A 322 22.89 13.36 -28.47
N LYS A 323 23.74 14.34 -28.15
CA LYS A 323 23.44 15.75 -28.44
C LYS A 323 23.33 15.89 -29.96
N GLY A 324 22.14 16.21 -30.45
CA GLY A 324 21.93 16.71 -31.81
C GLY A 324 22.45 18.13 -31.96
#